data_AF-A0A9X1I338-F1
#
_entry.id   AF-A0A9X1I338-F1
#
_cell.length_a   1.000
_cell.length_b   1.000
_cell.length_c   1.000
_cell.angle_alpha   90.00
_cell.angle_beta   90.00
_cell.angle_gamma   90.00
#
_symmetry.space_group_name_H-M   'P 1'
#
loop_
_entity.id
_entity.type
_entity.pdbx_description
1 polymer ?
#
loop_
_entity_poly.entity_id
_entity_poly.type
_entity_poly.pdbx_seq_one_letter_code
_entity_poly.pdbx_strand_id
1 'polypeptide(L)'
;MTAKSDIDNNSLHKILIGELLISPAEMNIVSQKYGFTNIGFGCMVSGTELNGIEIYNSEIDKHLTKKNGIDWKSKYLKEIDSLTELRRIEWKENFK
;
A
#
# COMPACT_ATOMS: atom_id res chain seq x y z
N MET A 1 9.67 -13.59 -5.46
CA MET A 1 8.66 -13.07 -4.53
C MET A 1 7.29 -13.54 -5.02
N THR A 2 6.51 -14.20 -4.18
CA THR A 2 5.14 -14.63 -4.51
C THR A 2 4.25 -14.41 -3.29
N ALA A 3 2.96 -14.12 -3.51
CA ALA A 3 2.04 -13.86 -2.40
C ALA A 3 2.00 -15.02 -1.41
N LYS A 4 2.06 -16.26 -1.90
CA LYS A 4 2.11 -17.47 -1.06
C LYS A 4 3.34 -17.47 -0.15
N SER A 5 4.54 -17.28 -0.70
CA SER A 5 5.77 -17.30 0.10
C SER A 5 5.79 -16.17 1.13
N ASP A 6 5.29 -15.00 0.76
CA ASP A 6 5.25 -13.82 1.62
C ASP A 6 4.25 -14.00 2.77
N ILE A 7 3.11 -14.66 2.50
CA ILE A 7 2.14 -15.09 3.51
C ILE A 7 2.75 -16.12 4.46
N ASP A 8 3.38 -17.17 3.91
CA ASP A 8 3.96 -18.26 4.71
C ASP A 8 5.09 -17.73 5.63
N ASN A 9 5.82 -16.70 5.20
CA ASN A 9 6.88 -16.04 5.96
C ASN A 9 6.41 -14.84 6.80
N ASN A 10 5.11 -14.50 6.78
CA ASN A 10 4.55 -13.31 7.42
C ASN A 10 5.28 -12.00 7.05
N SER A 11 5.76 -11.91 5.81
CA SER A 11 6.41 -10.73 5.21
C SER A 11 5.51 -10.15 4.13
N LEU A 12 4.35 -9.60 4.54
CA LEU A 12 3.31 -9.16 3.62
C LEU A 12 3.63 -7.79 3.01
N HIS A 13 3.48 -7.69 1.69
CA HIS A 13 3.67 -6.45 0.97
C HIS A 13 2.44 -6.07 0.13
N LYS A 14 2.20 -4.78 -0.04
CA LYS A 14 1.32 -4.21 -1.06
C LYS A 14 2.19 -3.51 -2.10
N ILE A 15 1.98 -3.84 -3.36
CA ILE A 15 2.70 -3.23 -4.47
C ILE A 15 1.91 -2.04 -4.98
N LEU A 16 2.54 -0.86 -5.01
CA LEU A 16 1.96 0.39 -5.49
C LEU A 16 2.64 0.78 -6.81
N ILE A 17 1.85 1.23 -7.78
CA ILE A 17 2.33 1.66 -9.10
C ILE A 17 1.97 3.12 -9.32
N GLY A 18 2.93 3.88 -9.86
CA GLY A 18 2.72 5.25 -10.34
C GLY A 18 3.34 6.30 -9.43
N GLU A 19 3.04 7.56 -9.73
CA GLU A 19 3.49 8.70 -8.94
C GLU A 19 2.65 8.83 -7.66
N LEU A 20 3.31 8.76 -6.50
CA LEU A 20 2.67 8.76 -5.19
C LEU A 20 2.90 10.10 -4.49
N LEU A 21 1.83 10.71 -3.97
CA LEU A 21 1.91 11.98 -3.22
C LEU A 21 2.65 11.83 -1.88
N ILE A 22 2.58 10.64 -1.28
CA ILE A 22 3.31 10.27 -0.07
C ILE A 22 4.15 9.02 -0.40
N SER A 23 5.36 8.93 0.15
CA SER A 23 6.24 7.79 -0.15
C SER A 23 5.74 6.50 0.51
N PRO A 24 6.11 5.31 -0.02
CA PRO A 24 5.80 4.04 0.63
C PRO A 24 6.28 3.97 2.08
N ALA A 25 7.43 4.57 2.40
CA ALA A 25 7.96 4.63 3.76
C ALA A 25 7.01 5.36 4.73
N GLU A 26 6.34 6.41 4.24
CA GLU A 26 5.40 7.19 5.05
C GLU A 26 4.04 6.49 5.16
N MET A 27 3.58 5.87 4.08
CA MET A 27 2.42 4.97 4.14
C MET A 27 2.65 3.83 5.14
N ASN A 28 3.89 3.36 5.30
CA ASN A 28 4.22 2.25 6.20
C ASN A 28 4.02 2.55 7.68
N ILE A 29 4.05 3.83 8.07
CA ILE A 29 3.70 4.26 9.44
C ILE A 29 2.27 3.83 9.78
N VAL A 30 1.36 3.87 8.81
CA VAL A 30 -0.02 3.38 8.94
C VAL A 30 -0.11 1.88 8.65
N SER A 31 0.51 1.42 7.57
CA SER A 31 0.32 0.07 7.02
C SER A 31 0.77 -1.03 7.98
N GLN A 32 1.81 -0.78 8.77
CA GLN A 32 2.28 -1.74 9.78
C GLN A 32 1.22 -2.08 10.81
N LYS A 33 0.30 -1.16 11.14
CA LYS A 33 -0.85 -1.43 12.03
C LYS A 33 -1.78 -2.52 11.48
N TYR A 34 -1.85 -2.62 10.15
CA TYR A 34 -2.63 -3.60 9.41
C TYR A 34 -1.80 -4.84 9.05
N GLY A 35 -0.51 -4.87 9.41
CA GLY A 35 0.36 -6.03 9.29
C GLY A 35 1.00 -6.23 7.91
N PHE A 36 1.19 -5.16 7.14
CA PHE A 36 1.91 -5.20 5.87
C PHE A 36 2.76 -3.93 5.66
N THR A 37 3.61 -3.95 4.64
CA THR A 37 4.32 -2.76 4.15
C THR A 37 4.03 -2.52 2.67
N ASN A 38 4.21 -1.29 2.20
CA ASN A 38 4.10 -0.90 0.80
C ASN A 38 5.47 -0.89 0.14
N ILE A 39 5.49 -1.35 -1.11
CA ILE A 39 6.62 -1.24 -2.02
C ILE A 39 6.12 -0.48 -3.25
N GLY A 40 6.74 0.66 -3.54
CA GLY A 40 6.38 1.50 -4.68
C GLY A 40 7.26 1.21 -5.90
N PHE A 41 6.64 1.13 -7.07
CA PHE A 41 7.30 1.14 -8.36
C PHE A 41 6.84 2.36 -9.15
N GLY A 42 7.74 2.88 -10.00
CA GLY A 42 7.46 4.05 -10.83
C GLY A 42 6.43 3.79 -11.94
N CYS A 43 6.28 4.76 -12.84
CA CYS A 43 5.25 4.75 -13.87
C CYS A 43 5.50 3.75 -15.02
N MET A 44 6.73 3.26 -15.20
CA MET A 44 7.04 2.29 -16.25
C MET A 44 6.88 0.86 -15.74
N VAL A 45 5.71 0.28 -16.02
CA VAL A 45 5.43 -1.15 -15.85
C VAL A 45 4.79 -1.71 -17.12
N SER A 46 5.19 -2.90 -17.53
CA SER A 46 4.56 -3.63 -18.63
C SER A 46 3.18 -4.15 -18.22
N GLY A 47 2.33 -4.46 -19.20
CA GLY A 47 1.02 -5.06 -18.93
C GLY A 47 1.10 -6.40 -18.19
N THR A 48 2.13 -7.20 -18.48
CA THR A 48 2.38 -8.48 -17.79
C THR A 48 2.75 -8.25 -16.31
N GLU A 49 3.57 -7.26 -16.02
CA GLU A 49 3.92 -6.89 -14.64
C GLU A 49 2.70 -6.39 -13.89
N LEU A 50 1.89 -5.52 -14.51
CA LEU A 50 0.66 -5.01 -13.92
C LEU A 50 -0.30 -6.15 -13.55
N ASN A 51 -0.53 -7.11 -14.44
CA ASN A 51 -1.36 -8.28 -14.17
C ASN A 51 -0.79 -9.12 -13.01
N GLY A 52 0.53 -9.33 -12.97
CA GLY A 52 1.19 -10.05 -11.88
C GLY A 52 1.02 -9.34 -10.53
N ILE A 53 1.12 -8.01 -10.53
CA ILE A 53 0.92 -7.16 -9.35
C ILE A 53 -0.52 -7.23 -8.86
N GLU A 54 -1.51 -7.17 -9.74
CA GLU A 54 -2.92 -7.28 -9.38
C GLU A 54 -3.24 -8.63 -8.74
N ILE A 55 -2.75 -9.72 -9.33
CA ILE A 55 -2.91 -11.08 -8.78
C ILE A 55 -2.24 -11.17 -7.41
N TYR A 56 -0.99 -10.72 -7.30
CA TYR A 56 -0.26 -10.71 -6.04
C TYR A 56 -1.01 -9.93 -4.96
N ASN A 57 -1.39 -8.69 -5.26
CA ASN A 57 -2.08 -7.79 -4.33
C ASN A 57 -3.45 -8.34 -3.91
N SER A 58 -4.13 -9.08 -4.77
CA SER A 58 -5.42 -9.72 -4.48
C SER A 58 -5.26 -10.86 -3.46
N GLU A 59 -4.23 -11.69 -3.60
CA GLU A 59 -3.95 -12.76 -2.62
C GLU A 59 -3.57 -12.19 -1.24
N ILE A 60 -2.78 -11.10 -1.22
CA ILE A 60 -2.47 -10.39 0.03
C ILE A 60 -3.74 -9.79 0.64
N ASP A 61 -4.61 -9.15 -0.16
CA ASP A 61 -5.88 -8.59 0.33
C ASP A 61 -6.78 -9.66 0.96
N LYS A 62 -6.84 -10.87 0.38
CA LYS A 62 -7.58 -12.00 0.98
C LYS A 62 -7.01 -12.39 2.34
N HIS A 63 -5.68 -12.45 2.47
CA HIS A 63 -5.04 -12.77 3.75
C HIS A 63 -5.29 -11.67 4.80
N LEU A 64 -5.08 -10.40 4.44
CA LEU A 64 -5.31 -9.26 5.32
C LEU A 64 -6.76 -9.15 5.76
N THR A 65 -7.71 -9.51 4.88
CA THR A 65 -9.14 -9.56 5.22
C THR A 65 -9.44 -10.59 6.31
N LYS A 66 -8.80 -11.77 6.25
CA LYS A 66 -8.93 -12.79 7.30
C LYS A 66 -8.34 -12.32 8.63
N LYS A 67 -7.25 -11.54 8.58
CA LYS A 67 -6.54 -11.04 9.77
C LYS A 67 -7.24 -9.85 10.44
N ASN A 68 -7.70 -8.88 9.64
CA ASN A 68 -8.13 -7.57 10.10
C ASN A 68 -9.66 -7.34 10.00
N GLY A 69 -10.40 -8.27 9.40
CA GLY A 69 -11.85 -8.14 9.16
C GLY A 69 -12.18 -7.41 7.85
N ILE A 70 -13.39 -7.59 7.31
CA ILE A 70 -13.78 -7.15 5.96
C ILE A 70 -13.67 -5.64 5.71
N ASP A 71 -13.72 -4.83 6.75
CA ASP A 71 -13.70 -3.37 6.67
C ASP A 71 -12.29 -2.77 6.73
N TRP A 72 -11.25 -3.59 6.90
CA TRP A 72 -9.86 -3.14 7.11
C TRP A 72 -9.39 -2.16 6.03
N LYS A 73 -9.70 -2.45 4.76
CA LYS A 73 -9.27 -1.65 3.61
C LYS A 73 -9.87 -0.25 3.66
N SER A 74 -11.12 -0.14 4.10
CA SER A 74 -11.80 1.16 4.25
C SER A 74 -11.21 2.00 5.39
N LYS A 75 -10.83 1.36 6.50
CA LYS A 75 -10.17 2.01 7.64
C LYS A 75 -8.76 2.47 7.27
N TYR A 76 -8.00 1.59 6.62
CA TYR A 76 -6.67 1.89 6.11
C TYR A 76 -6.69 3.08 5.16
N LEU A 77 -7.59 3.09 4.17
CA LEU A 77 -7.71 4.20 3.22
C LEU A 77 -8.00 5.53 3.92
N LYS A 78 -8.91 5.56 4.91
CA LYS A 78 -9.19 6.79 5.69
C LYS A 78 -7.96 7.33 6.42
N GLU A 79 -7.13 6.45 7.00
CA GLU A 79 -5.89 6.87 7.65
C GLU A 79 -4.87 7.40 6.64
N ILE A 80 -4.75 6.76 5.47
CA ILE A 80 -3.87 7.22 4.37
C ILE A 80 -4.35 8.56 3.79
N ASP A 81 -5.66 8.75 3.61
CA ASP A 81 -6.24 10.00 3.12
C ASP A 81 -5.93 11.16 4.07
N SER A 82 -6.04 10.91 5.37
CA SER A 82 -5.71 11.89 6.41
C SER A 82 -4.22 12.29 6.36
N LEU A 83 -3.32 11.30 6.20
CA LEU A 83 -1.89 11.55 6.03
C LEU A 83 -1.57 12.34 4.76
N THR A 84 -2.28 12.02 3.68
CA THR A 84 -2.12 12.67 2.37
C THR A 84 -2.56 14.13 2.41
N GLU A 85 -3.64 14.44 3.13
CA GLU A 85 -4.10 15.82 3.29
C GLU A 85 -3.12 16.66 4.12
N LEU A 86 -2.56 16.10 5.19
CA LEU A 86 -1.52 16.79 5.98
C LEU A 86 -0.33 17.17 5.10
N ARG A 87 0.17 16.23 4.26
CA ARG A 87 1.24 16.54 3.31
C ARG A 87 0.87 17.64 2.33
N ARG A 88 -0.36 17.62 1.81
CA ARG A 88 -0.82 18.63 0.87
C ARG A 88 -0.81 20.03 1.51
N ILE A 89 -1.18 20.14 2.78
CA ILE A 89 -1.13 21.39 3.54
C ILE A 89 0.33 21.85 3.72
N GLU A 90 1.22 20.97 4.20
CA GLU A 90 2.65 21.28 4.37
C GLU A 90 3.29 21.78 3.07
N TRP A 91 2.98 21.13 1.94
CA TRP A 91 3.49 21.55 0.63
C TRP A 91 3.02 22.97 0.29
N LYS A 92 1.72 23.27 0.46
CA LYS A 92 1.19 24.62 0.19
C LYS A 92 1.83 25.70 1.06
N GLU A 93 2.17 25.38 2.31
CA GLU A 93 2.82 26.34 3.22
C GLU A 93 4.27 26.61 2.83
N ASN A 94 4.99 25.60 2.35
CA ASN A 94 6.40 25.74 1.95
C ASN A 94 6.63 26.48 0.62
N PHE A 95 5.59 26.64 -0.20
CA PHE A 95 5.65 27.30 -1.51
C PHE A 95 4.78 28.57 -1.58
N LYS A 96 4.44 29.16 -0.43
CA LYS A 96 3.76 30.46 -0.28
C LYS A 96 4.76 31.56 0.04
#